data_AF-A0A2E7ABH9-F1
#
_entry.id   AF-A0A2E7ABH9-F1
#
_cell.length_a   1.000
_cell.length_b   1.000
_cell.length_c   1.000
_cell.angle_alpha   90.00
_cell.angle_beta   90.00
_cell.angle_gamma   90.00
#
_symmetry.space_group_name_H-M   'P 1'
#
loop_
_entity.id
_entity.type
_entity.pdbx_description
1 polymer ?
#
loop_
_entity_poly.entity_id
_entity_poly.type
_entity_poly.pdbx_seq_one_letter_code
_entity_poly.pdbx_strand_id
1 'polypeptide(L)'
;MDEQFSKMVRPMAGLLLVLILFQGASGAQLTNGTDWGHKHSSYLTTLVAVMMPVVVVKTRLDDSSLKGNAFAVAGIGVVQFLVGTFMLSGHWQDWGWLHVPLAMVMSAHAFAILILSRRAIVAEA
;
A
#
# COMPACT_ATOMS: atom_id res chain seq x y z
N MET A 1 -12.23 -5.75 -21.50
CA MET A 1 -11.65 -6.21 -20.21
C MET A 1 -10.70 -5.15 -19.67
N ASP A 2 -9.71 -4.71 -20.45
CA ASP A 2 -8.67 -3.77 -20.00
C ASP A 2 -9.20 -2.39 -19.56
N GLU A 3 -10.27 -1.88 -20.18
CA GLU A 3 -10.86 -0.58 -19.80
C GLU A 3 -11.44 -0.59 -18.38
N GLN A 4 -12.00 -1.73 -17.94
CA GLN A 4 -12.45 -1.89 -16.55
C GLN A 4 -11.25 -1.90 -15.59
N PHE A 5 -10.14 -2.54 -15.96
CA PHE A 5 -8.91 -2.51 -15.16
C PHE A 5 -8.35 -1.10 -15.03
N SER A 6 -8.30 -0.31 -16.10
CA SER A 6 -7.85 1.09 -16.04
C SER A 6 -8.70 1.93 -15.08
N LYS A 7 -10.03 1.71 -15.06
CA LYS A 7 -10.94 2.38 -14.12
C LYS A 7 -10.76 1.95 -12.66
N MET A 8 -10.22 0.75 -12.41
CA MET A 8 -9.98 0.21 -11.06
C MET A 8 -8.68 0.71 -10.41
N VAL A 9 -7.66 1.09 -11.18
CA VAL A 9 -6.34 1.49 -10.63
C VAL A 9 -6.48 2.59 -9.60
N ARG A 10 -7.21 3.66 -9.93
CA ARG A 10 -7.31 4.84 -9.06
C ARG A 10 -8.12 4.59 -7.78
N PRO A 11 -9.33 3.99 -7.84
CA PRO A 11 -10.04 3.58 -6.63
C PRO A 11 -9.23 2.63 -5.74
N MET A 12 -8.52 1.65 -6.32
CA MET A 12 -7.69 0.73 -5.55
C MET A 12 -6.51 1.40 -4.89
N ALA A 13 -5.81 2.29 -5.60
CA ALA A 13 -4.72 3.08 -5.02
C ALA A 13 -5.22 4.00 -3.90
N GLY A 14 -6.43 4.56 -4.05
CA GLY A 14 -7.09 5.37 -3.02
C GLY A 14 -7.44 4.56 -1.78
N LEU A 15 -8.08 3.40 -1.95
CA LEU A 15 -8.38 2.45 -0.88
C LEU A 15 -7.11 2.03 -0.14
N LEU A 16 -6.07 1.66 -0.90
CA LEU A 16 -4.79 1.26 -0.34
C LEU A 16 -4.16 2.40 0.49
N LEU A 17 -4.16 3.63 -0.01
CA LEU A 17 -3.63 4.77 0.73
C LEU A 17 -4.39 4.99 2.05
N VAL A 18 -5.72 4.93 2.02
CA VAL A 18 -6.54 5.04 3.23
C VAL A 18 -6.20 3.92 4.23
N LEU A 19 -6.04 2.68 3.75
CA LEU A 19 -5.66 1.55 4.59
C LEU A 19 -4.28 1.75 5.22
N ILE A 20 -3.28 2.24 4.47
CA ILE A 20 -1.94 2.50 5.01
C ILE A 20 -1.98 3.64 6.04
N LEU A 21 -2.73 4.71 5.79
CA LEU A 21 -2.90 5.80 6.77
C LEU A 21 -3.60 5.30 8.04
N PHE A 22 -4.60 4.42 7.90
CA PHE A 22 -5.22 3.74 9.03
C PHE A 22 -4.25 2.80 9.76
N GLN A 23 -3.33 2.11 9.07
CA GLN A 23 -2.24 1.35 9.72
C GLN A 23 -1.36 2.27 10.58
N GLY A 24 -1.01 3.45 10.07
CA GLY A 24 -0.24 4.44 10.83
C GLY A 24 -0.98 4.89 12.09
N ALA A 25 -2.26 5.24 11.97
CA ALA A 25 -3.08 5.66 13.11
C ALA A 25 -3.30 4.54 14.13
N SER A 26 -3.70 3.35 13.67
CA SER A 26 -3.93 2.18 14.53
C SER A 26 -2.63 1.69 15.19
N GLY A 27 -1.50 1.76 14.50
CA GLY A 27 -0.18 1.44 15.06
C GLY A 27 0.22 2.41 16.18
N ALA A 28 0.00 3.71 15.99
CA ALA A 28 0.21 4.70 17.05
C ALA A 28 -0.69 4.45 18.27
N GLN A 29 -1.97 4.11 18.06
CA GLN A 29 -2.87 3.76 19.17
C GLN A 29 -2.44 2.47 19.88
N LEU A 30 -1.94 1.48 19.14
CA LEU A 30 -1.41 0.24 19.72
C LEU A 30 -0.23 0.52 20.65
N THR A 31 0.66 1.45 20.29
CA THR A 31 1.76 1.88 21.18
C THR A 31 1.28 2.61 22.44
N ASN A 32 0.06 3.17 22.42
CA ASN A 32 -0.59 3.78 23.57
C ASN A 32 -1.49 2.79 24.35
N GLY A 33 -1.42 1.48 24.03
CA GLY A 33 -2.15 0.43 24.72
C GLY A 33 -3.60 0.22 24.25
N THR A 34 -4.00 0.84 23.14
CA THR A 34 -5.35 0.69 22.57
C THR A 34 -5.29 0.02 21.20
N ASP A 35 -5.92 -1.15 21.04
CA ASP A 35 -5.95 -1.85 19.75
C ASP A 35 -7.18 -1.45 18.92
N TRP A 36 -6.94 -0.80 17.77
CA TRP A 36 -7.96 -0.48 16.76
C TRP A 36 -8.04 -1.55 15.65
N GLY A 37 -7.61 -2.77 15.93
CA GLY A 37 -7.54 -3.86 14.96
C GLY A 37 -6.32 -3.77 14.04
N HIS A 38 -5.18 -3.32 14.56
CA HIS A 38 -3.95 -3.10 13.78
C HIS A 38 -3.53 -4.38 13.01
N LYS A 39 -3.53 -5.53 13.70
CA LYS A 39 -3.20 -6.83 13.09
C LYS A 39 -4.20 -7.26 12.01
N HIS A 40 -5.49 -7.04 12.20
CA HIS A 40 -6.49 -7.46 11.23
C HIS A 40 -6.44 -6.61 9.96
N SER A 41 -6.30 -5.30 10.15
CA SER A 41 -6.22 -4.34 9.05
C SER A 41 -4.90 -4.45 8.26
N SER A 42 -3.82 -4.97 8.86
CA SER A 42 -2.57 -5.27 8.15
C SER A 42 -2.74 -6.41 7.12
N TYR A 43 -3.57 -7.43 7.40
CA TYR A 43 -3.90 -8.48 6.42
C TYR A 43 -4.58 -7.90 5.18
N LEU A 44 -5.60 -7.06 5.40
CA LEU A 44 -6.32 -6.40 4.32
C LEU A 44 -5.40 -5.47 3.52
N THR A 45 -4.58 -4.66 4.20
CA THR A 45 -3.63 -3.75 3.56
C THR A 45 -2.64 -4.53 2.68
N THR A 46 -2.11 -5.65 3.19
CA THR A 46 -1.16 -6.50 2.46
C THR A 46 -1.82 -7.15 1.24
N LEU A 47 -3.03 -7.66 1.38
CA LEU A 47 -3.79 -8.25 0.27
C LEU A 47 -4.01 -7.21 -0.85
N VAL A 48 -4.49 -6.01 -0.51
CA VAL A 48 -4.73 -4.95 -1.48
C VAL A 48 -3.41 -4.51 -2.14
N ALA A 49 -2.32 -4.40 -1.37
CA ALA A 49 -1.00 -4.06 -1.89
C ALA A 49 -0.50 -5.06 -2.94
N VAL A 50 -0.65 -6.37 -2.68
CA VAL A 50 -0.26 -7.44 -3.61
C VAL A 50 -1.17 -7.48 -4.84
N MET A 51 -2.44 -7.13 -4.71
CA MET A 51 -3.37 -7.06 -5.84
C MET A 51 -3.12 -5.84 -6.76
N MET A 52 -2.50 -4.78 -6.26
CA MET A 52 -2.21 -3.57 -7.03
C MET A 52 -1.44 -3.82 -8.34
N PRO A 53 -0.29 -4.53 -8.36
CA PRO A 53 0.42 -4.84 -9.61
C PRO A 53 -0.39 -5.74 -10.54
N VAL A 54 -1.21 -6.66 -10.01
CA VAL A 54 -2.08 -7.52 -10.83
C VAL A 54 -3.07 -6.67 -11.63
N VAL A 55 -3.69 -5.69 -10.98
CA VAL A 55 -4.62 -4.76 -11.65
C VAL A 55 -3.88 -3.87 -12.65
N VAL A 56 -2.73 -3.30 -12.26
CA VAL A 56 -1.96 -2.40 -13.14
C VAL A 56 -1.45 -3.09 -14.40
N VAL A 57 -0.94 -4.32 -14.29
CA VAL A 57 -0.45 -5.10 -15.46
C VAL A 57 -1.57 -5.45 -16.43
N LYS A 58 -2.82 -5.54 -15.96
CA LYS A 58 -4.00 -5.83 -16.79
C LYS A 58 -4.62 -4.58 -17.43
N THR A 59 -4.07 -3.40 -17.17
CA THR A 59 -4.51 -2.15 -17.82
C THR A 59 -3.86 -1.94 -19.19
N ARG A 60 -4.40 -1.00 -19.96
CA ARG A 60 -3.77 -0.47 -21.18
C ARG A 60 -2.73 0.63 -20.90
N LEU A 61 -2.64 1.08 -19.64
CA LEU A 61 -1.75 2.18 -19.25
C LEU A 61 -0.30 1.71 -19.35
N ASP A 62 0.39 2.10 -20.43
CA ASP A 62 1.80 1.77 -20.63
C ASP A 62 2.73 2.82 -20.03
N ASP A 63 2.62 3.01 -18.72
CA ASP A 63 3.50 3.88 -17.95
C ASP A 63 4.39 3.01 -17.04
N SER A 64 5.70 3.00 -17.33
CA SER A 64 6.69 2.24 -16.56
C SER A 64 6.81 2.72 -15.12
N SER A 65 6.56 4.01 -14.86
CA SER A 65 6.53 4.56 -13.51
C SER A 65 5.30 4.06 -12.75
N LEU A 66 4.13 3.99 -13.38
CA LEU A 66 2.92 3.42 -12.76
C LEU A 66 3.14 1.96 -12.36
N LYS A 67 3.66 1.16 -13.28
CA LYS A 67 4.00 -0.26 -13.04
C LYS A 67 5.04 -0.40 -11.92
N GLY A 68 6.12 0.38 -11.97
CA GLY A 68 7.18 0.37 -10.96
C GLY A 68 6.66 0.68 -9.56
N ASN A 69 5.83 1.71 -9.41
CA ASN A 69 5.24 2.04 -8.12
C ASN A 69 4.28 0.96 -7.61
N ALA A 70 3.51 0.31 -8.50
CA ALA A 70 2.61 -0.78 -8.12
C ALA A 70 3.38 -2.00 -7.58
N PHE A 71 4.48 -2.38 -8.23
CA PHE A 71 5.36 -3.45 -7.72
C PHE A 71 6.08 -3.06 -6.44
N ALA A 72 6.53 -1.81 -6.31
CA ALA A 72 7.16 -1.31 -5.09
C ALA A 72 6.21 -1.40 -3.88
N VAL A 73 4.95 -0.97 -4.04
CA VAL A 73 3.91 -1.12 -3.02
C VAL A 73 3.73 -2.58 -2.58
N ALA A 74 3.67 -3.51 -3.53
CA ALA A 74 3.48 -4.92 -3.22
C ALA A 74 4.68 -5.49 -2.45
N GLY A 75 5.89 -5.23 -2.94
CA GLY A 75 7.12 -5.69 -2.29
C GLY A 75 7.29 -5.12 -0.88
N ILE A 76 7.12 -3.81 -0.73
CA ILE A 76 7.19 -3.15 0.58
C ILE A 76 6.08 -3.66 1.49
N GLY A 77 4.85 -3.84 0.99
CA GLY A 77 3.73 -4.37 1.76
C GLY A 77 4.02 -5.74 2.38
N VAL A 78 4.65 -6.65 1.63
CA VAL A 78 5.06 -7.96 2.14
C VAL A 78 6.15 -7.84 3.20
N VAL A 79 7.20 -7.05 2.94
CA VAL A 79 8.27 -6.82 3.93
C VAL A 79 7.69 -6.21 5.20
N GLN A 80 6.79 -5.25 5.05
CA GLN A 80 6.16 -4.54 6.15
C GLN A 80 5.29 -5.46 7.01
N PHE A 81 4.56 -6.37 6.38
CA PHE A 81 3.79 -7.40 7.07
C PHE A 81 4.67 -8.35 7.89
N LEU A 82 5.80 -8.78 7.32
CA LEU A 82 6.77 -9.65 8.01
C LEU A 82 7.40 -8.93 9.21
N VAL A 83 7.92 -7.72 9.01
CA VAL A 83 8.50 -6.88 10.07
C VAL A 83 7.47 -6.61 11.17
N GLY A 84 6.24 -6.25 10.82
CA GLY A 84 5.16 -6.03 11.78
C GLY A 84 4.82 -7.27 12.59
N THR A 85 4.88 -8.47 11.99
CA THR A 85 4.68 -9.74 12.69
C THR A 85 5.75 -9.97 13.75
N PHE A 86 7.03 -9.71 13.43
CA PHE A 86 8.12 -9.79 14.42
C PHE A 86 7.95 -8.77 15.56
N MET A 87 7.48 -7.56 15.25
CA MET A 87 7.23 -6.53 16.26
C MET A 87 6.11 -6.91 17.23
N LEU A 88 5.04 -7.54 16.73
CA LEU A 88 3.95 -8.05 17.55
C LEU A 88 4.38 -9.19 18.48
N SER A 89 5.54 -9.82 18.24
CA SER A 89 6.16 -10.81 19.14
C SER A 89 7.01 -10.18 20.26
N GLY A 90 6.94 -8.86 20.46
CA GLY A 90 7.63 -8.14 21.54
C GLY A 90 8.91 -7.42 21.13
N HIS A 91 9.27 -7.46 19.85
CA HIS A 91 10.50 -6.85 19.32
C HIS A 91 10.29 -5.42 18.78
N TRP A 92 9.42 -4.64 19.42
CA TRP A 92 9.14 -3.26 18.98
C TRP A 92 10.42 -2.41 18.92
N GLN A 93 11.28 -2.49 19.95
CA GLN A 93 12.50 -1.69 20.01
C GLN A 93 13.53 -2.09 18.94
N ASP A 94 13.50 -3.34 18.47
CA ASP A 94 14.46 -3.85 17.50
C ASP A 94 14.10 -3.48 16.05
N TRP A 95 12.80 -3.33 15.76
CA TRP A 95 12.29 -3.23 14.39
C TRP A 95 11.44 -1.99 14.09
N GLY A 96 11.00 -1.25 15.11
CA GLY A 96 10.16 -0.05 14.91
C GLY A 96 10.82 1.02 14.05
N TRP A 97 12.14 1.17 14.16
CA TRP A 97 12.94 2.12 13.37
C TRP A 97 12.94 1.79 11.87
N LEU A 98 12.73 0.52 11.49
CA LEU A 98 12.62 0.09 10.10
C LEU A 98 11.15 0.12 9.65
N HIS A 99 10.24 -0.35 10.50
CA HIS A 99 8.83 -0.47 10.18
C HIS A 99 8.18 0.88 9.87
N VAL A 100 8.40 1.90 10.69
CA VAL A 100 7.75 3.21 10.47
C VAL A 100 8.18 3.85 9.13
N PRO A 101 9.49 3.97 8.80
CA PRO A 101 9.91 4.47 7.50
C PRO A 101 9.40 3.63 6.32
N LEU A 102 9.36 2.30 6.44
CA LEU A 102 8.80 1.45 5.38
C LEU A 102 7.33 1.76 5.11
N ALA A 103 6.50 1.98 6.14
CA ALA A 103 5.11 2.41 5.96
C ALA A 103 5.02 3.77 5.25
N MET A 104 5.93 4.70 5.54
CA MET A 104 5.96 6.01 4.89
C MET A 104 6.31 5.88 3.40
N VAL A 105 7.30 5.06 3.06
CA VAL A 105 7.69 4.81 1.66
C VAL A 105 6.57 4.06 0.91
N MET A 106 5.92 3.10 1.55
CA MET A 106 4.74 2.43 1.00
C MET A 106 3.61 3.43 0.70
N SER A 107 3.35 4.36 1.62
CA SER A 107 2.38 5.44 1.44
C SER A 107 2.74 6.34 0.24
N ALA A 108 4.02 6.69 0.11
CA ALA A 108 4.51 7.53 -0.98
C ALA A 108 4.30 6.87 -2.35
N HIS A 109 4.60 5.57 -2.49
CA HIS A 109 4.34 4.84 -3.72
C HIS A 109 2.83 4.69 -4.01
N ALA A 110 2.00 4.43 -3.00
CA ALA A 110 0.54 4.41 -3.18
C ALA A 110 0.00 5.78 -3.67
N PHE A 111 0.52 6.88 -3.11
CA PHE A 111 0.18 8.23 -3.55
C PHE A 111 0.69 8.52 -4.98
N ALA A 112 1.88 8.04 -5.34
CA ALA A 112 2.41 8.18 -6.70
C ALA A 112 1.52 7.49 -7.73
N ILE A 113 0.99 6.30 -7.44
CA ILE A 113 0.02 5.59 -8.30
C ILE A 113 -1.24 6.43 -8.52
N LEU A 114 -1.76 7.11 -7.48
CA LEU A 114 -2.92 8.01 -7.62
C LEU A 114 -2.65 9.18 -8.59
N ILE A 115 -1.46 9.78 -8.52
CA ILE A 115 -1.08 10.89 -9.40
C ILE A 115 -0.87 10.40 -10.85
N LEU A 116 -0.11 9.31 -11.01
CA LEU A 116 0.25 8.75 -12.31
C LEU A 116 -0.98 8.21 -13.05
N SER A 117 -1.87 7.51 -12.33
CA SER A 117 -3.12 7.00 -12.91
C SER A 117 -4.01 8.12 -13.45
N ARG A 118 -4.09 9.29 -12.78
CA ARG A 118 -4.79 10.47 -13.33
C ARG A 118 -4.16 10.94 -14.63
N ARG A 119 -2.83 11.07 -14.69
CA ARG A 119 -2.12 11.56 -15.89
C ARG A 119 -2.35 10.62 -17.07
N ALA A 120 -2.23 9.31 -16.83
CA ALA A 120 -2.38 8.30 -17.86
C ALA A 120 -3.82 8.27 -18.42
N ILE A 121 -4.84 8.39 -17.57
CA ILE A 121 -6.25 8.46 -18.01
C ILE A 121 -6.53 9.73 -18.84
N VAL A 122 -5.96 10.88 -18.46
CA VAL A 122 -6.16 12.14 -19.21
C VAL A 122 -5.44 12.12 -20.56
N ALA A 123 -4.31 11.42 -20.68
CA ALA A 123 -3.57 11.31 -21.94
C ALA A 123 -4.24 10.39 -22.98
N GLU A 124 -5.13 9.48 -22.54
CA GLU A 124 -5.89 8.57 -23.42
C GLU A 124 -7.26 9.13 -23.86
N ALA A 125 -7.71 10.26 -23.31
CA ALA A 125 -9.01 10.90 -23.57
C ALA A 125 -8.90 12.06 -24.57
#